data_AF-A0A7W4GNS3-F1
#
_entry.id   AF-A0A7W4GNS3-F1
#
_cell.length_a   1.000
_cell.length_b   1.000
_cell.length_c   1.000
_cell.angle_alpha   90.00
_cell.angle_beta   90.00
_cell.angle_gamma   90.00
#
_symmetry.space_group_name_H-M   'P 1'
#
loop_
_entity.id
_entity.type
_entity.pdbx_description
1 polymer ?
#
loop_
_entity_poly.entity_id
_entity_poly.type
_entity_poly.pdbx_seq_one_letter_code
_entity_poly.pdbx_strand_id
1 'polypeptide(L)'
;MITGIANIKQLEIPANLSLLATMNSSDQAVMPLDTAFKRRWRFKFIDIDFSHVDVPNYDFHLSTQSGVYRISWPKFASIINDVLIEAHVAEDRLLGPFFVKKDEIETAESAKETLSSKVFVYLWDDVLRHLGHTKIFSSKYKTFGKLSSEFKKNMAVFNLLIEEKIEKEGRKIEVAEAPENAVE
;
A
#
# COMPACT_ATOMS: atom_id res chain seq x y z
N MET A 1 11.37 -30.23 -48.55
CA MET A 1 10.51 -29.13 -49.05
C MET A 1 9.53 -28.80 -47.93
N ILE A 2 9.67 -27.64 -47.30
CA ILE A 2 8.72 -27.19 -46.28
C ILE A 2 7.53 -26.59 -47.04
N THR A 3 6.41 -27.28 -46.98
CA THR A 3 5.12 -26.87 -47.55
C THR A 3 4.73 -25.52 -46.97
N GLY A 4 4.86 -24.47 -47.78
CA GLY A 4 4.58 -23.09 -47.40
C GLY A 4 3.11 -22.90 -47.03
N ILE A 5 2.88 -22.22 -45.91
CA ILE A 5 1.56 -21.86 -45.40
C ILE A 5 0.78 -21.12 -46.50
N ALA A 6 -0.50 -21.47 -46.67
CA ALA A 6 -1.38 -20.87 -47.66
C ALA A 6 -1.47 -19.34 -47.51
N ASN A 7 -1.54 -18.63 -48.64
CA ASN A 7 -1.48 -17.17 -48.68
C ASN A 7 -2.75 -16.53 -48.08
N ILE A 8 -2.61 -15.72 -47.02
CA ILE A 8 -3.74 -15.03 -46.35
C ILE A 8 -4.15 -13.82 -47.20
N LYS A 9 -5.41 -13.81 -47.67
CA LYS A 9 -5.94 -12.72 -48.53
C LYS A 9 -6.68 -11.62 -47.78
N GLN A 10 -7.15 -11.89 -46.56
CA GLN A 10 -8.00 -10.97 -45.80
C GLN A 10 -7.90 -11.28 -44.30
N LEU A 11 -7.91 -10.22 -43.48
CA LEU A 11 -7.91 -10.29 -42.03
C LEU A 11 -9.01 -9.37 -41.51
N GLU A 12 -9.91 -9.90 -40.69
CA GLU A 12 -11.03 -9.15 -40.10
C GLU A 12 -11.13 -9.44 -38.60
N ILE A 13 -11.61 -8.46 -37.84
CA ILE A 13 -11.96 -8.64 -36.44
C ILE A 13 -13.45 -9.02 -36.39
N PRO A 14 -13.80 -10.21 -35.89
CA PRO A 14 -15.19 -10.65 -35.90
C PRO A 14 -16.01 -9.88 -34.85
N ALA A 15 -17.29 -9.65 -35.15
CA ALA A 15 -18.18 -8.82 -34.33
C ALA A 15 -18.47 -9.38 -32.93
N ASN A 16 -18.22 -10.68 -32.70
CA ASN A 16 -18.37 -11.35 -31.41
C ASN A 16 -17.08 -11.35 -30.56
N LEU A 17 -15.98 -10.73 -31.03
CA LEU A 17 -14.77 -10.55 -30.23
C LEU A 17 -14.93 -9.35 -29.29
N SER A 18 -14.76 -9.59 -27.99
CA SER A 18 -14.64 -8.52 -26.98
C SER A 18 -13.21 -8.47 -26.44
N LEU A 19 -12.64 -7.27 -26.38
CA LEU A 19 -11.34 -7.02 -25.78
C LEU A 19 -11.52 -6.29 -24.45
N LEU A 20 -10.96 -6.86 -23.38
CA LEU A 20 -10.84 -6.23 -22.07
C LEU A 20 -9.36 -6.13 -21.75
N ALA A 21 -8.94 -4.94 -21.34
CA ALA A 21 -7.56 -4.65 -20.97
C ALA A 21 -7.52 -3.78 -19.72
N THR A 22 -6.48 -3.95 -18.93
CA THR A 22 -6.13 -3.06 -17.81
C THR A 22 -4.93 -2.22 -18.20
N MET A 23 -4.86 -1.01 -17.67
CA MET A 23 -3.77 -0.07 -17.93
C MET A 23 -3.41 0.61 -16.62
N ASN A 24 -2.13 0.57 -16.26
CA ASN A 24 -1.61 1.45 -15.22
C ASN A 24 -1.39 2.83 -15.84
N SER A 25 -2.18 3.82 -15.43
CA SER A 25 -2.19 5.16 -16.03
C SER A 25 -0.93 5.98 -15.75
N SER A 26 -0.10 5.56 -14.80
CA SER A 26 1.02 6.37 -14.32
C SER A 26 2.39 5.84 -14.70
N ASP A 27 2.44 4.69 -15.36
CA ASP A 27 3.67 4.23 -15.98
C ASP A 27 4.01 5.17 -17.16
N GLN A 28 5.16 5.84 -17.07
CA GLN A 28 5.63 6.77 -18.10
C GLN A 28 5.89 6.07 -19.44
N ALA A 29 6.09 4.74 -19.46
CA ALA A 29 6.19 3.95 -20.69
C ALA A 29 4.88 3.92 -21.49
N VAL A 30 3.76 4.34 -20.88
CA VAL A 30 2.43 4.40 -21.50
C VAL A 30 2.17 5.76 -22.17
N MET A 31 3.13 6.71 -22.15
CA MET A 31 2.95 8.01 -22.81
C MET A 31 3.86 8.24 -24.02
N PRO A 32 3.30 8.72 -25.17
CA PRO A 32 1.90 9.09 -25.41
C PRO A 32 1.12 8.02 -26.19
N LEU A 33 0.03 7.50 -25.61
CA LEU A 33 -0.97 6.71 -26.34
C LEU A 33 -1.63 7.54 -27.46
N ASP A 34 -1.64 6.97 -28.66
CA ASP A 34 -2.23 7.58 -29.85
C ASP A 34 -3.72 7.94 -29.65
N THR A 35 -4.13 9.07 -30.23
CA THR A 35 -5.49 9.59 -30.09
C THR A 35 -6.53 8.74 -30.81
N ALA A 36 -6.20 8.13 -31.96
CA ALA A 36 -7.12 7.24 -32.65
C ALA A 36 -7.29 5.92 -31.89
N PHE A 37 -6.22 5.41 -31.27
CA PHE A 37 -6.31 4.27 -30.35
C PHE A 37 -7.28 4.58 -29.19
N LYS A 38 -7.08 5.70 -28.47
CA LYS A 38 -7.95 6.08 -27.35
C LYS A 38 -9.43 6.17 -27.73
N ARG A 39 -9.76 6.64 -28.94
CA ARG A 39 -11.15 6.72 -29.43
C ARG A 39 -11.81 5.36 -29.66
N ARG A 40 -11.05 4.27 -29.78
CA ARG A 40 -11.57 2.89 -29.98
C ARG A 40 -11.84 2.15 -28.68
N TRP A 41 -11.36 2.65 -27.55
CA TRP A 41 -11.57 2.04 -26.23
C TRP A 41 -12.61 2.81 -25.42
N ARG A 42 -13.38 2.07 -24.62
CA ARG A 42 -14.22 2.62 -23.56
C ARG A 42 -13.42 2.56 -22.26
N PHE A 43 -12.90 3.70 -21.83
CA PHE A 43 -12.15 3.79 -20.57
C PHE A 43 -13.10 3.83 -19.38
N LYS A 44 -12.78 3.03 -18.37
CA LYS A 44 -13.41 3.08 -17.05
C LYS A 44 -12.29 3.30 -16.03
N PHE A 45 -12.37 4.41 -15.30
CA PHE A 45 -11.51 4.63 -14.15
C PHE A 45 -11.94 3.70 -13.00
N ILE A 46 -10.97 3.17 -12.27
CA ILE A 46 -11.20 2.27 -11.13
C ILE A 46 -10.55 2.93 -9.92
N ASP A 47 -11.37 3.42 -9.01
CA ASP A 47 -10.91 4.07 -7.77
C ASP A 47 -10.25 3.06 -6.81
N ILE A 48 -9.45 3.57 -5.87
CA ILE A 48 -8.96 2.79 -4.74
C ILE A 48 -10.13 2.53 -3.78
N ASP A 49 -10.59 1.27 -3.75
CA ASP A 49 -11.70 0.83 -2.91
C ASP A 49 -11.26 -0.26 -1.92
N PHE A 50 -11.35 0.04 -0.63
CA PHE A 50 -11.04 -0.89 0.46
C PHE A 50 -12.27 -1.67 0.97
N SER A 51 -13.46 -1.42 0.43
CA SER A 51 -14.72 -2.04 0.88
C SER A 51 -14.95 -3.45 0.32
N HIS A 52 -14.17 -3.86 -0.68
CA HIS A 52 -14.32 -5.17 -1.32
C HIS A 52 -14.06 -6.32 -0.33
N VAL A 53 -14.86 -7.38 -0.41
CA VAL A 53 -14.83 -8.51 0.54
C VAL A 53 -13.48 -9.23 0.61
N ASP A 54 -12.75 -9.23 -0.51
CA ASP A 54 -11.43 -9.87 -0.62
C ASP A 54 -10.27 -9.03 -0.07
N VAL A 55 -10.52 -7.77 0.30
CA VAL A 55 -9.47 -6.91 0.87
C VAL A 55 -9.04 -7.49 2.21
N PRO A 56 -7.72 -7.73 2.44
CA PRO A 56 -7.24 -8.22 3.71
C PRO A 56 -7.64 -7.28 4.85
N ASN A 57 -8.40 -7.82 5.81
CA ASN A 57 -8.90 -7.06 6.97
C ASN A 57 -8.38 -7.65 8.28
N TYR A 58 -7.06 -7.67 8.40
CA TYR A 58 -6.35 -8.01 9.63
C TYR A 58 -5.76 -6.75 10.24
N ASP A 59 -5.48 -6.82 11.53
CA ASP A 59 -5.03 -5.68 12.31
C ASP A 59 -3.52 -5.66 12.52
N PHE A 60 -2.98 -4.45 12.48
CA PHE A 60 -1.64 -4.13 12.92
C PHE A 60 -1.65 -3.64 14.36
N HIS A 61 -0.59 -3.97 15.09
CA HIS A 61 -0.31 -3.38 16.39
C HIS A 61 0.75 -2.29 16.22
N LEU A 62 0.33 -1.03 16.36
CA LEU A 62 1.18 0.13 16.15
C LEU A 62 1.39 0.86 17.48
N SER A 63 2.66 1.06 17.83
CA SER A 63 3.04 1.86 18.98
C SER A 63 2.97 3.34 18.63
N THR A 64 2.36 4.11 19.54
CA THR A 64 2.27 5.57 19.55
C THR A 64 2.87 6.08 20.87
N GLN A 65 3.02 7.40 21.01
CA GLN A 65 3.42 7.97 22.31
C GLN A 65 2.39 7.72 23.43
N SER A 66 1.13 7.46 23.07
CA SER A 66 0.04 7.25 24.03
C SER A 66 -0.25 5.78 24.35
N GLY A 67 0.48 4.84 23.73
CA GLY A 67 0.33 3.40 23.92
C GLY A 67 0.30 2.60 22.61
N VAL A 68 -0.10 1.33 22.70
CA VAL A 68 -0.22 0.45 21.53
C VAL A 68 -1.67 0.43 21.04
N TYR A 69 -1.86 0.58 19.73
CA TYR A 69 -3.17 0.60 19.09
C TYR A 69 -3.28 -0.52 18.05
N ARG A 70 -4.45 -1.14 18.02
CA ARG A 70 -4.88 -2.11 17.02
C ARG A 70 -5.64 -1.40 15.92
N ILE A 71 -5.18 -1.50 14.67
CA ILE A 71 -5.80 -0.85 13.52
C ILE A 71 -5.79 -1.76 12.29
N SER A 72 -6.91 -1.83 11.56
CA SER A 72 -7.03 -2.68 10.38
C SER A 72 -6.24 -2.12 9.19
N TRP A 73 -5.83 -3.00 8.28
CA TRP A 73 -5.15 -2.60 7.06
C TRP A 73 -5.88 -1.52 6.24
N PRO A 74 -7.19 -1.65 5.93
CA PRO A 74 -7.94 -0.60 5.24
C PRO A 74 -7.84 0.78 5.89
N LYS A 75 -7.98 0.83 7.21
CA LYS A 75 -7.92 2.09 7.97
C LYS A 75 -6.53 2.67 7.96
N PHE A 76 -5.50 1.86 8.21
CA PHE A 76 -4.12 2.30 8.19
C PHE A 76 -3.72 2.83 6.80
N ALA A 77 -4.00 2.07 5.73
CA ALA A 77 -3.70 2.49 4.38
C ALA A 77 -4.42 3.79 4.00
N SER A 78 -5.68 3.96 4.41
CA SER A 78 -6.44 5.19 4.19
C SER A 78 -5.81 6.41 4.91
N ILE A 79 -5.39 6.25 6.16
CA ILE A 79 -4.69 7.31 6.93
C ILE A 79 -3.42 7.76 6.19
N ILE A 80 -2.64 6.80 5.68
CA ILE A 80 -1.44 7.10 4.91
C ILE A 80 -1.80 7.81 3.60
N ASN A 81 -2.78 7.29 2.86
CA ASN A 81 -3.19 7.84 1.57
C ASN A 81 -3.69 9.28 1.71
N ASP A 82 -4.44 9.63 2.75
CA ASP A 82 -4.86 11.02 3.03
C ASP A 82 -3.65 11.98 3.04
N VAL A 83 -2.59 11.59 3.77
CA VAL A 83 -1.38 12.42 3.90
C VAL A 83 -0.62 12.49 2.58
N LEU A 84 -0.58 11.41 1.81
CA LEU A 84 0.04 11.39 0.48
C LEU A 84 -0.74 12.28 -0.51
N ILE A 85 -2.07 12.25 -0.48
CA ILE A 85 -2.94 13.11 -1.30
C ILE A 85 -2.69 14.58 -0.96
N GLU A 86 -2.67 14.95 0.32
CA GLU A 86 -2.33 16.31 0.76
C GLU A 86 -0.91 16.72 0.32
N ALA A 87 0.02 15.77 0.25
CA ALA A 87 1.37 15.97 -0.27
C ALA A 87 1.45 15.96 -1.82
N HIS A 88 0.32 15.94 -2.52
CA HIS A 88 0.21 15.97 -3.98
C HIS A 88 0.90 14.77 -4.65
N VAL A 89 0.88 13.61 -3.98
CA VAL A 89 1.32 12.34 -4.55
C VAL A 89 0.29 11.86 -5.56
N ALA A 90 0.75 11.43 -6.72
CA ALA A 90 -0.10 10.86 -7.75
C ALA A 90 -0.80 9.58 -7.26
N GLU A 91 -2.04 9.36 -7.70
CA GLU A 91 -2.93 8.33 -7.16
C GLU A 91 -2.38 6.90 -7.31
N ASP A 92 -1.61 6.63 -8.37
CA ASP A 92 -0.95 5.33 -8.60
C ASP A 92 0.14 4.99 -7.58
N ARG A 93 0.63 5.99 -6.85
CA ARG A 93 1.65 5.83 -5.80
C ARG A 93 1.04 5.75 -4.41
N LEU A 94 -0.28 5.71 -4.32
CA LEU A 94 -1.00 5.46 -3.08
C LEU A 94 -1.03 3.97 -2.77
N LEU A 95 -1.26 3.63 -1.50
CA LEU A 95 -1.42 2.26 -1.05
C LEU A 95 -2.77 1.73 -1.56
N GLY A 96 -2.74 0.72 -2.43
CA GLY A 96 -3.94 0.03 -2.89
C GLY A 96 -4.45 -1.03 -1.91
N PRO A 97 -5.71 -1.48 -2.06
CA PRO A 97 -6.33 -2.48 -1.18
C PRO A 97 -5.55 -3.79 -1.08
N PHE A 98 -4.93 -4.23 -2.18
CA PHE A 98 -4.18 -5.48 -2.28
C PHE A 98 -2.65 -5.28 -2.22
N PHE A 99 -2.19 -4.13 -1.71
CA PHE A 99 -0.75 -3.88 -1.55
C PHE A 99 -0.11 -4.91 -0.59
N VAL A 100 -0.87 -5.34 0.41
CA VAL A 100 -0.56 -6.50 1.25
C VAL A 100 -1.52 -7.65 0.92
N LYS A 101 -1.06 -8.87 1.15
CA LYS A 101 -1.87 -10.09 0.98
C LYS A 101 -2.37 -10.61 2.31
N LYS A 102 -3.43 -11.43 2.28
CA LYS A 102 -4.03 -12.05 3.46
C LYS A 102 -3.01 -12.83 4.30
N ASP A 103 -2.23 -13.70 3.66
CA ASP A 103 -1.20 -14.54 4.28
C ASP A 103 0.00 -13.74 4.83
N GLU A 104 0.24 -12.53 4.31
CA GLU A 104 1.31 -11.64 4.77
C GLU A 104 0.97 -10.91 6.08
N ILE A 105 -0.31 -10.85 6.47
CA ILE A 105 -0.79 -10.05 7.61
C ILE A 105 -1.71 -10.81 8.57
N GLU A 106 -1.82 -12.12 8.42
CA GLU A 106 -2.76 -12.94 9.20
C GLU A 106 -2.39 -13.03 10.69
N THR A 107 -1.10 -12.96 11.01
CA THR A 107 -0.60 -12.98 12.40
C THR A 107 0.06 -11.65 12.77
N ALA A 108 0.14 -11.32 14.06
CA ALA A 108 0.78 -10.08 14.51
C ALA A 108 2.25 -9.99 14.08
N GLU A 109 2.97 -11.12 14.09
CA GLU A 109 4.37 -11.21 13.70
C GLU A 109 4.55 -11.01 12.19
N SER A 110 3.75 -11.69 11.36
CA SER A 110 3.79 -11.54 9.90
C SER A 110 3.38 -10.13 9.48
N ALA A 111 2.31 -9.60 10.07
CA ALA A 111 1.83 -8.24 9.83
C ALA A 111 2.90 -7.20 10.15
N LYS A 112 3.62 -7.37 11.27
CA LYS A 112 4.73 -6.50 11.66
C LYS A 112 5.91 -6.59 10.68
N GLU A 113 6.29 -7.79 10.26
CA GLU A 113 7.37 -7.95 9.27
C GLU A 113 6.97 -7.35 7.91
N THR A 114 5.73 -7.55 7.47
CA THR A 114 5.19 -6.96 6.23
C THR A 114 5.17 -5.44 6.28
N LEU A 115 4.77 -4.82 7.40
CA LEU A 115 4.88 -3.36 7.56
C LEU A 115 6.32 -2.89 7.40
N SER A 116 7.26 -3.53 8.10
CA SER A 116 8.66 -3.11 8.11
C SER A 116 9.34 -3.32 6.76
N SER A 117 9.18 -4.49 6.15
CA SER A 117 9.95 -4.93 4.97
C SER A 117 9.33 -4.55 3.63
N LYS A 118 8.03 -4.27 3.59
CA LYS A 118 7.30 -3.99 2.35
C LYS A 118 6.69 -2.59 2.36
N VAL A 119 5.80 -2.30 3.31
CA VAL A 119 5.09 -1.02 3.34
C VAL A 119 6.04 0.14 3.64
N PHE A 120 6.88 0.02 4.67
CA PHE A 120 7.78 1.11 5.04
C PHE A 120 8.90 1.31 4.03
N VAL A 121 9.41 0.24 3.43
CA VAL A 121 10.40 0.33 2.33
C VAL A 121 9.80 1.11 1.17
N TYR A 122 8.60 0.74 0.71
CA TYR A 122 7.93 1.44 -0.38
C TYR A 122 7.67 2.92 -0.06
N LEU A 123 7.13 3.22 1.12
CA LEU A 123 6.90 4.60 1.53
C LEU A 123 8.20 5.40 1.59
N TRP A 124 9.26 4.82 2.14
CA TRP A 124 10.55 5.49 2.31
C TRP A 124 11.28 5.68 0.98
N ASP A 125 11.55 4.60 0.26
CA ASP A 125 12.41 4.59 -0.91
C ASP A 125 11.68 5.01 -2.18
N ASP A 126 10.41 4.64 -2.36
CA ASP A 126 9.69 4.94 -3.60
C ASP A 126 8.91 6.23 -3.46
N VAL A 127 8.06 6.37 -2.44
CA VAL A 127 7.10 7.49 -2.34
C VAL A 127 7.74 8.77 -1.82
N LEU A 128 8.37 8.71 -0.65
CA LEU A 128 8.79 9.89 0.12
C LEU A 128 10.23 10.35 -0.15
N ARG A 129 11.00 9.65 -0.98
CA ARG A 129 12.41 9.94 -1.30
C ARG A 129 12.70 11.42 -1.57
N HIS A 130 11.80 12.08 -2.30
CA HIS A 130 11.94 13.49 -2.68
C HIS A 130 10.98 14.43 -1.91
N LEU A 131 9.95 13.89 -1.26
CA LEU A 131 8.96 14.66 -0.49
C LEU A 131 9.39 14.87 0.97
N GLY A 132 10.33 14.05 1.45
CA GLY A 132 10.80 14.03 2.82
C GLY A 132 10.05 13.00 3.66
N HIS A 133 10.79 12.08 4.25
CA HIS A 133 10.25 10.99 5.07
C HIS A 133 9.47 11.49 6.30
N THR A 134 9.71 12.74 6.73
CA THR A 134 9.06 13.37 7.89
C THR A 134 7.56 13.62 7.71
N LYS A 135 7.04 13.52 6.49
CA LYS A 135 5.60 13.61 6.20
C LYS A 135 4.81 12.48 6.85
N ILE A 136 5.42 11.31 7.02
CA ILE A 136 4.79 10.13 7.64
C ILE A 136 5.54 9.72 8.91
N PHE A 137 6.86 9.66 8.83
CA PHE A 137 7.71 9.13 9.90
C PHE A 137 8.24 10.22 10.83
N SER A 138 8.62 9.83 12.04
CA SER A 138 9.23 10.74 13.01
C SER A 138 10.53 11.32 12.48
N SER A 139 10.73 12.63 12.68
CA SER A 139 11.97 13.33 12.28
C SER A 139 13.22 12.84 13.03
N LYS A 140 13.04 12.05 14.10
CA LYS A 140 14.08 11.34 14.86
C LYS A 140 14.88 10.36 14.00
N TYR A 141 14.25 9.75 12.98
CA TYR A 141 14.89 8.74 12.15
C TYR A 141 15.43 9.33 10.86
N LYS A 142 16.76 9.31 10.70
CA LYS A 142 17.44 9.83 9.48
C LYS A 142 17.73 8.74 8.44
N THR A 143 17.71 7.48 8.84
CA THR A 143 17.97 6.34 7.96
C THR A 143 16.89 5.29 8.14
N PHE A 144 16.57 4.58 7.05
CA PHE A 144 15.59 3.51 7.06
C PHE A 144 15.96 2.40 8.06
N GLY A 145 17.23 2.00 8.11
CA GLY A 145 17.69 0.95 9.02
C GLY A 145 17.44 1.27 10.51
N LYS A 146 17.60 2.54 10.93
CA LYS A 146 17.26 2.96 12.30
C LYS A 146 15.75 2.92 12.54
N LEU A 147 14.95 3.39 11.58
CA LEU A 147 13.49 3.33 11.65
C LEU A 147 12.99 1.90 11.77
N SER A 148 13.47 1.00 10.90
CA SER A 148 13.09 -0.42 10.90
C SER A 148 13.50 -1.11 12.20
N SER A 149 14.72 -0.84 12.70
CA SER A 149 15.19 -1.42 13.97
C SER A 149 14.31 -1.01 15.16
N GLU A 150 13.95 0.28 15.25
CA GLU A 150 13.14 0.79 16.36
C GLU A 150 11.69 0.35 16.25
N PHE A 151 11.13 0.28 15.04
CA PHE A 151 9.83 -0.35 14.82
C PHE A 151 9.81 -1.82 15.24
N LYS A 152 10.87 -2.58 14.93
CA LYS A 152 10.99 -3.98 15.37
C LYS A 152 11.07 -4.12 16.89
N LYS A 153 11.52 -3.09 17.62
CA LYS A 153 11.48 -3.02 19.10
C LYS A 153 10.16 -2.51 19.68
N ASN A 154 9.11 -2.36 18.87
CA ASN A 154 7.81 -1.80 19.27
C ASN A 154 7.88 -0.33 19.72
N MET A 155 8.81 0.45 19.19
CA MET A 155 8.86 1.90 19.42
C MET A 155 7.95 2.65 18.45
N ALA A 156 7.46 3.81 18.88
CA ALA A 156 6.69 4.70 18.04
C ALA A 156 7.57 5.34 16.95
N VAL A 157 7.23 5.10 15.67
CA VAL A 157 8.05 5.52 14.52
C VAL A 157 7.41 6.56 13.62
N PHE A 158 6.13 6.85 13.83
CA PHE A 158 5.38 7.82 13.03
C PHE A 158 5.56 9.24 13.58
N ASN A 159 5.13 10.25 12.81
CA ASN A 159 5.00 11.60 13.33
C ASN A 159 3.68 11.75 14.11
N LEU A 160 3.54 12.88 14.83
CA LEU A 160 2.38 13.15 15.67
C LEU A 160 1.05 13.12 14.88
N LEU A 161 1.03 13.64 13.65
CA LEU A 161 -0.17 13.68 12.83
C LEU A 161 -0.69 12.27 12.49
N ILE A 162 0.23 11.36 12.13
CA ILE A 162 -0.13 9.97 11.85
C ILE A 162 -0.50 9.24 13.13
N GLU A 163 0.23 9.48 14.23
CA GLU A 163 -0.11 8.90 15.55
C GLU A 163 -1.53 9.31 15.97
N GLU A 164 -1.88 10.60 15.93
CA GLU A 164 -3.23 11.10 16.25
C GLU A 164 -4.34 10.44 15.42
N LYS A 165 -4.11 10.26 14.11
CA LYS A 165 -5.06 9.56 13.23
C LYS A 165 -5.20 8.08 13.60
N ILE A 166 -4.09 7.40 13.93
CA ILE A 166 -4.10 6.01 14.41
C ILE A 166 -4.84 5.89 15.74
N GLU A 167 -4.59 6.81 16.68
CA GLU A 167 -5.23 6.83 17.99
C GLU A 167 -6.75 7.05 17.90
N LYS A 168 -7.19 7.87 16.95
CA LYS A 168 -8.61 8.16 16.69
C LYS A 168 -9.35 6.98 16.05
N GLU A 169 -8.73 6.31 15.08
CA GLU A 169 -9.38 5.26 14.29
C GLU A 169 -9.15 3.84 14.80
N GLY A 170 -8.07 3.65 15.56
CA GLY A 170 -7.64 2.39 16.15
C GLY A 170 -8.24 2.15 17.54
N ARG A 171 -8.07 0.94 18.04
CA ARG A 171 -8.47 0.54 19.39
C ARG A 171 -7.24 0.39 20.26
N LYS A 172 -7.19 1.11 21.38
CA LYS A 172 -6.08 0.99 22.33
C LYS A 172 -6.02 -0.42 22.91
N ILE A 173 -4.83 -0.99 23.00
CA ILE A 173 -4.56 -2.27 23.65
C ILE A 173 -4.05 -1.96 25.05
N GLU A 174 -4.78 -2.42 26.06
CA GLU A 174 -4.28 -2.44 27.44
C GLU A 174 -3.28 -3.59 27.56
N VAL A 175 -2.00 -3.26 27.64
CA VAL A 175 -0.97 -4.25 27.96
C VAL A 175 -1.12 -4.56 29.45
N ALA A 176 -1.68 -5.73 29.78
CA ALA A 176 -1.61 -6.25 31.14
C ALA A 176 -0.12 -6.35 31.51
N GLU A 177 0.30 -5.64 32.56
CA GLU A 177 1.61 -5.81 33.15
C GLU A 177 1.83 -7.30 33.42
N ALA A 178 2.93 -7.86 32.88
CA ALA A 178 3.38 -9.18 33.31
C ALA A 178 3.57 -9.12 34.84
N PRO A 179 3.10 -10.13 35.61
CA PRO A 179 3.35 -10.11 37.04
C PRO A 179 4.86 -10.16 37.26
N GLU A 180 5.42 -9.04 37.72
CA GLU A 180 6.64 -9.05 38.51
C GLU A 180 6.40 -9.95 39.72
N ASN A 181 7.40 -10.79 40.01
CA ASN A 181 7.57 -11.65 41.18
C ASN A 181 7.15 -13.12 41.02
N ALA A 182 8.16 -13.94 40.76
CA ALA A 182 8.47 -15.07 41.63
C ALA A 182 10.00 -15.20 41.71
N VAL A 183 10.59 -14.41 42.61
CA VAL A 183 11.85 -14.79 43.24
C VAL A 183 11.48 -15.75 44.36
N GLU A 184 11.79 -17.03 44.18
CA GLU A 184 12.16 -17.97 45.25
C GLU A 184 13.01 -19.10 44.64
#